data_AF-J9VWT5-F1
#
_entry.id   AF-J9VWT5-F1
#
_cell.length_a   1.000
_cell.length_b   1.000
_cell.length_c   1.000
_cell.angle_alpha   90.00
_cell.angle_beta   90.00
_cell.angle_gamma   90.00
#
_symmetry.space_group_name_H-M   'P 1'
#
loop_
_entity.id
_entity.type
_entity.pdbx_description
1 polymer ?
#
loop_
_entity_poly.entity_id
_entity_poly.type
_entity_poly.pdbx_seq_one_letter_code
_entity_poly.pdbx_strand_id
1 'polypeptide(L)'
;MDNKELEIPVEHSTAFGQLVTGPPGAGKSTYCHGLHQFLTAIGRPVHIINLDPAVPNPPYPCSINITELITLESVMDEYNLGPNGAMLYCIEFLEANFDWLVERLDEILAEEGGNGYVVFDTPGQAELWTNHDSLKIVIEKLVKMDYRLAAVHLSDAHYITDASKFISVVLLALRAMLQMEMPHLNVLSKIDLISTYGELPFDLSYYTEVQDLSYLLGNLDSDPRTAKYRKLNKALVELVEGFSLVGFQTLAVEDKESMLNIVRLVDKMTGYIFIPSGDLEGTNTINTQALFGSAMSSAKLTGRAGGDVRDVQERWMDNKEAWDEWEKEEWKREAEIRAQLSSGIPEGMNGGESAEGTGI
;
A
#
# COMPACT_ATOMS: atom_id res chain seq x y z
N MET A 1 -17.50 24.45 -16.10
CA MET A 1 -16.88 23.67 -17.18
C MET A 1 -17.91 22.69 -17.65
N ASP A 2 -18.21 22.68 -18.95
CA ASP A 2 -19.27 21.86 -19.52
C ASP A 2 -19.03 20.39 -19.19
N ASN A 3 -20.04 19.78 -18.60
CA ASN A 3 -20.10 18.37 -18.25
C ASN A 3 -20.29 17.59 -19.56
N LYS A 4 -19.23 17.45 -20.37
CA LYS A 4 -19.19 16.42 -21.41
C LYS A 4 -19.26 15.10 -20.66
N GLU A 5 -20.41 14.43 -20.72
CA GLU A 5 -20.49 13.02 -20.36
C GLU A 5 -19.36 12.30 -21.09
N LEU A 6 -18.48 11.66 -20.32
CA LEU A 6 -17.40 10.87 -20.91
C LEU A 6 -18.02 9.79 -21.78
N GLU A 7 -17.71 9.82 -23.07
CA GLU A 7 -17.86 8.65 -23.93
C GLU A 7 -16.79 7.65 -23.48
N ILE A 8 -17.18 6.73 -22.59
CA ILE A 8 -16.32 5.62 -22.17
C ILE A 8 -15.97 4.82 -23.44
N PRO A 9 -14.68 4.54 -23.71
CA PRO A 9 -14.28 3.72 -24.85
C PRO A 9 -15.01 2.39 -24.86
N VAL A 10 -15.42 1.90 -26.03
CA VAL A 10 -16.22 0.66 -26.17
C VAL A 10 -15.39 -0.58 -25.79
N GLU A 11 -14.07 -0.51 -25.95
CA GLU A 11 -13.11 -1.50 -25.47
C GLU A 11 -12.10 -0.80 -24.56
N HIS A 12 -11.95 -1.30 -23.35
CA HIS A 12 -10.95 -0.86 -22.38
C HIS A 12 -10.55 -2.06 -21.53
N SER A 13 -9.35 -2.01 -20.97
CA SER A 13 -8.87 -2.97 -19.99
C SER A 13 -9.59 -2.78 -18.66
N THR A 14 -9.48 -3.79 -17.81
CA THR A 14 -9.98 -3.77 -16.44
C THR A 14 -8.81 -4.05 -15.51
N ALA A 15 -8.90 -3.65 -14.25
CA ALA A 15 -7.87 -4.02 -13.29
C ALA A 15 -8.40 -4.01 -11.87
N PHE A 16 -7.72 -4.77 -11.02
CA PHE A 16 -7.82 -4.63 -9.57
C PHE A 16 -6.65 -3.79 -9.09
N GLY A 17 -6.79 -3.10 -7.97
CA GLY A 17 -5.67 -2.27 -7.58
C GLY A 17 -5.79 -1.46 -6.31
N GLN A 18 -4.77 -0.64 -6.13
CA GLN A 18 -4.58 0.19 -4.95
C GLN A 18 -4.39 1.65 -5.35
N LEU A 19 -5.07 2.54 -4.66
CA LEU A 19 -4.76 3.96 -4.66
C LEU A 19 -3.99 4.30 -3.38
N VAL A 20 -2.69 4.53 -3.49
CA VAL A 20 -1.84 4.77 -2.32
C VAL A 20 -1.84 6.26 -2.01
N THR A 21 -2.45 6.62 -0.89
CA THR A 21 -2.58 8.02 -0.42
C THR A 21 -1.94 8.19 0.96
N GLY A 22 -1.81 9.44 1.40
CA GLY A 22 -1.21 9.76 2.70
C GLY A 22 -0.34 11.01 2.64
N PRO A 23 -0.15 11.70 3.77
CA PRO A 23 0.62 12.93 3.83
C PRO A 23 2.08 12.74 3.40
N PRO A 24 2.83 13.84 3.18
CA PRO A 24 4.24 13.76 2.84
C PRO A 24 5.00 13.05 3.96
N GLY A 25 5.95 12.18 3.59
CA GLY A 25 6.74 11.42 4.56
C GLY A 25 6.05 10.17 5.13
N ALA A 26 4.77 9.91 4.83
CA ALA A 26 4.08 8.69 5.29
C ALA A 26 4.64 7.37 4.68
N GLY A 27 5.50 7.46 3.66
CA GLY A 27 6.15 6.29 3.05
C GLY A 27 5.42 5.67 1.86
N LYS A 28 4.61 6.45 1.11
CA LYS A 28 3.87 5.98 -0.08
C LYS A 28 4.76 5.28 -1.11
N SER A 29 5.76 5.96 -1.65
CA SER A 29 6.66 5.38 -2.64
C SER A 29 7.49 4.22 -2.09
N THR A 30 7.82 4.23 -0.79
CA THR A 30 8.48 3.11 -0.11
C THR A 30 7.55 1.89 -0.04
N TYR A 31 6.28 2.10 0.29
CA TYR A 31 5.27 1.04 0.26
C TYR A 31 5.07 0.50 -1.15
N CYS A 32 4.94 1.36 -2.17
CA CYS A 32 4.83 0.92 -3.57
C CYS A 32 6.03 0.06 -3.98
N HIS A 33 7.26 0.49 -3.64
CA HIS A 33 8.47 -0.29 -3.91
C HIS A 33 8.47 -1.65 -3.22
N GLY A 34 8.20 -1.68 -1.92
CA GLY A 34 8.14 -2.92 -1.14
C GLY A 34 7.01 -3.85 -1.61
N LEU A 35 5.86 -3.29 -1.98
CA LEU A 35 4.74 -4.04 -2.57
C LEU A 35 5.12 -4.67 -3.89
N HIS A 36 5.78 -3.95 -4.79
CA HIS A 36 6.29 -4.51 -6.03
C HIS A 36 7.25 -5.65 -5.78
N GLN A 37 8.27 -5.45 -4.93
CA GLN A 37 9.21 -6.52 -4.58
C GLN A 37 8.51 -7.75 -4.00
N PHE A 38 7.56 -7.53 -3.09
CA PHE A 38 6.80 -8.60 -2.44
C PHE A 38 5.94 -9.39 -3.44
N LEU A 39 5.14 -8.70 -4.26
CA LEU A 39 4.25 -9.33 -5.24
C LEU A 39 5.04 -10.07 -6.33
N THR A 40 6.11 -9.45 -6.86
CA THR A 40 6.99 -10.12 -7.83
C THR A 40 7.64 -11.37 -7.23
N ALA A 41 8.08 -11.33 -5.97
CA ALA A 41 8.69 -12.48 -5.31
C ALA A 41 7.74 -13.68 -5.15
N ILE A 42 6.42 -13.43 -5.03
CA ILE A 42 5.39 -14.48 -4.99
C ILE A 42 4.82 -14.81 -6.38
N GLY A 43 5.42 -14.28 -7.45
CA GLY A 43 5.00 -14.53 -8.84
C GLY A 43 3.70 -13.86 -9.23
N ARG A 44 3.28 -12.82 -8.50
CA ARG A 44 2.09 -12.02 -8.81
C ARG A 44 2.49 -10.76 -9.58
N PRO A 45 2.04 -10.61 -10.84
CA PRO A 45 2.30 -9.40 -11.63
C PRO A 45 1.67 -8.16 -10.97
N VAL A 46 2.34 -7.02 -11.13
CA VAL A 46 1.88 -5.73 -10.64
C VAL A 46 2.48 -4.60 -11.47
N HIS A 47 1.65 -3.63 -11.82
CA HIS A 47 2.06 -2.41 -12.50
C HIS A 47 1.96 -1.23 -11.53
N ILE A 48 3.06 -0.49 -11.35
CA ILE A 48 3.03 0.76 -10.58
C ILE A 48 2.88 1.95 -11.53
N ILE A 49 1.88 2.78 -11.25
CA ILE A 49 1.59 4.03 -11.94
C ILE A 49 1.99 5.17 -11.01
N ASN A 50 3.03 5.92 -11.39
CA ASN A 50 3.42 7.11 -10.65
C ASN A 50 2.58 8.32 -11.10
N LEU A 51 1.77 8.84 -10.18
CA LEU A 51 1.02 10.08 -10.35
C LEU A 51 1.66 11.26 -9.61
N ASP A 52 2.83 11.10 -8.98
CA ASP A 52 3.58 12.18 -8.33
C ASP A 52 4.55 12.86 -9.31
N PRO A 53 4.24 14.06 -9.83
CA PRO A 53 5.12 14.78 -10.76
C PRO A 53 6.38 15.32 -10.07
N ALA A 54 6.44 15.38 -8.73
CA ALA A 54 7.64 15.80 -8.01
C ALA A 54 8.68 14.67 -7.88
N VAL A 55 8.35 13.44 -8.30
CA VAL A 55 9.25 12.28 -8.25
C VAL A 55 9.41 11.70 -9.66
N PRO A 56 10.18 12.36 -10.56
CA PRO A 56 10.32 11.92 -11.95
C PRO A 56 11.02 10.57 -12.10
N ASN A 57 11.89 10.21 -11.15
CA ASN A 57 12.62 8.95 -11.14
C ASN A 57 12.31 8.19 -9.84
N PRO A 58 11.16 7.50 -9.74
CA PRO A 58 10.82 6.74 -8.56
C PRO A 58 11.78 5.56 -8.35
N PRO A 59 11.93 5.07 -7.11
CA PRO A 59 12.87 4.00 -6.78
C PRO A 59 12.42 2.59 -7.24
N TYR A 60 11.27 2.46 -7.89
CA TYR A 60 10.67 1.21 -8.33
C TYR A 60 10.51 1.14 -9.86
N PRO A 61 10.32 -0.05 -10.45
CA PRO A 61 9.92 -0.18 -11.84
C PRO A 61 8.55 0.48 -12.06
N CYS A 62 8.56 1.61 -12.73
CA CYS A 62 7.37 2.40 -13.02
C CYS A 62 6.85 2.03 -14.41
N SER A 63 5.59 1.58 -14.50
CA SER A 63 4.96 1.21 -15.77
C SER A 63 4.43 2.44 -16.52
N ILE A 64 3.88 3.40 -15.78
CA ILE A 64 3.36 4.66 -16.33
C ILE A 64 3.78 5.79 -15.39
N ASN A 65 4.41 6.83 -15.93
CA ASN A 65 4.80 7.99 -15.16
C ASN A 65 4.10 9.26 -15.66
N ILE A 66 3.43 9.99 -14.78
CA ILE A 66 2.75 11.26 -15.13
C ILE A 66 3.69 12.28 -15.78
N THR A 67 5.00 12.20 -15.53
CA THR A 67 5.98 13.09 -16.15
C THR A 67 6.12 12.91 -17.66
N GLU A 68 5.62 11.80 -18.22
CA GLU A 68 5.49 11.60 -19.67
C GLU A 68 4.39 12.50 -20.27
N LEU A 69 3.39 12.88 -19.47
CA LEU A 69 2.31 13.78 -19.85
C LEU A 69 2.62 15.23 -19.49
N ILE A 70 3.02 15.49 -18.24
CA ILE A 70 3.24 16.84 -17.70
C ILE A 70 4.28 16.82 -16.58
N THR A 71 5.20 17.78 -16.58
CA THR A 71 6.22 17.91 -15.53
C THR A 71 5.95 19.08 -14.61
N LEU A 72 6.29 18.94 -13.32
CA LEU A 72 6.06 19.98 -12.32
C LEU A 72 6.81 21.28 -12.68
N GLU A 73 8.05 21.16 -13.15
CA GLU A 73 8.90 22.29 -13.53
C GLU A 73 8.28 23.10 -14.67
N SER A 74 7.74 22.42 -15.70
CA SER A 74 7.13 23.09 -16.85
C SER A 74 5.93 23.96 -16.43
N VAL A 75 5.12 23.45 -15.50
CA VAL A 75 3.94 24.16 -14.98
C VAL A 75 4.34 25.33 -14.10
N MET A 76 5.35 25.16 -13.25
CA MET A 76 5.87 26.23 -12.41
C MET A 76 6.39 27.39 -13.26
N ASP A 77 7.14 27.09 -14.32
CA ASP A 77 7.72 28.11 -15.21
C ASP A 77 6.67 28.78 -16.09
N GLU A 78 5.73 28.04 -16.66
CA GLU A 78 4.71 28.57 -17.58
C GLU A 78 3.65 29.41 -16.87
N TYR A 79 3.15 28.93 -15.72
CA TYR A 79 2.05 29.58 -14.98
C TYR A 79 2.52 30.40 -13.78
N ASN A 80 3.84 30.47 -13.54
CA ASN A 80 4.45 31.17 -12.40
C ASN A 80 3.81 30.76 -11.05
N LEU A 81 3.55 29.45 -10.91
CA LEU A 81 2.94 28.85 -9.73
C LEU A 81 4.01 28.35 -8.75
N GLY A 82 3.67 28.37 -7.46
CA GLY A 82 4.46 27.65 -6.45
C GLY A 82 4.26 26.13 -6.55
N PRO A 83 5.13 25.31 -5.91
CA PRO A 83 5.13 23.86 -6.06
C PRO A 83 3.78 23.18 -5.78
N ASN A 84 3.05 23.61 -4.74
CA ASN A 84 1.75 23.03 -4.40
C ASN A 84 0.67 23.36 -5.45
N GLY A 85 0.67 24.60 -5.98
CA GLY A 85 -0.26 25.01 -7.02
C GLY A 85 0.03 24.32 -8.35
N ALA A 86 1.31 24.21 -8.71
CA ALA A 86 1.74 23.49 -9.90
C ALA A 86 1.39 22.00 -9.83
N MET A 87 1.50 21.39 -8.66
CA MET A 87 1.13 19.99 -8.49
C MET A 87 -0.38 19.75 -8.62
N LEU A 88 -1.20 20.64 -8.07
CA LEU A 88 -2.65 20.59 -8.26
C LEU A 88 -3.00 20.65 -9.74
N TYR A 89 -2.38 21.58 -10.45
CA TYR A 89 -2.54 21.74 -11.90
C TYR A 89 -2.11 20.49 -12.68
N CYS A 90 -1.04 19.80 -12.28
CA CYS A 90 -0.64 18.55 -12.94
C CYS A 90 -1.75 17.48 -12.87
N ILE A 91 -2.46 17.39 -11.75
CA ILE A 91 -3.57 16.43 -11.59
C ILE A 91 -4.83 16.91 -12.33
N GLU A 92 -5.11 18.22 -12.36
CA GLU A 92 -6.18 18.79 -13.21
C GLU A 92 -5.89 18.51 -14.70
N PHE A 93 -4.63 18.62 -15.11
CA PHE A 93 -4.20 18.34 -16.48
C PHE A 93 -4.34 16.86 -16.82
N LEU A 94 -3.99 15.95 -15.89
CA LEU A 94 -4.27 14.52 -16.03
C LEU A 94 -5.78 14.25 -16.15
N GLU A 95 -6.60 14.92 -15.34
CA GLU A 95 -8.06 14.77 -15.38
C GLU A 95 -8.64 15.20 -16.75
N ALA A 96 -8.12 16.30 -17.30
CA ALA A 96 -8.52 16.84 -18.60
C ALA A 96 -8.03 15.98 -19.78
N ASN A 97 -6.91 15.28 -19.62
CA ASN A 97 -6.32 14.37 -20.61
C ASN A 97 -6.43 12.91 -20.14
N PHE A 98 -7.59 12.54 -19.59
CA PHE A 98 -7.79 11.21 -19.00
C PHE A 98 -7.61 10.07 -20.01
N ASP A 99 -7.93 10.33 -21.28
CA ASP A 99 -7.74 9.48 -22.43
C ASP A 99 -6.29 9.00 -22.57
N TRP A 100 -5.30 9.85 -22.27
CA TRP A 100 -3.88 9.43 -22.21
C TRP A 100 -3.66 8.34 -21.16
N LEU A 101 -4.24 8.47 -19.97
CA LEU A 101 -4.07 7.47 -18.92
C LEU A 101 -4.71 6.13 -19.33
N VAL A 102 -5.86 6.17 -19.98
CA VAL A 102 -6.54 4.98 -20.49
C VAL A 102 -5.69 4.27 -21.53
N GLU A 103 -5.19 4.99 -22.55
CA GLU A 103 -4.36 4.40 -23.60
C GLU A 103 -3.12 3.72 -23.02
N ARG A 104 -2.45 4.36 -22.06
CA ARG A 104 -1.26 3.81 -21.41
C ARG A 104 -1.58 2.60 -20.54
N LEU A 105 -2.72 2.60 -19.84
CA LEU A 105 -3.19 1.44 -19.08
C LEU A 105 -3.53 0.27 -20.00
N ASP A 106 -4.18 0.53 -21.14
CA ASP A 106 -4.53 -0.50 -22.12
C ASP A 106 -3.29 -1.15 -22.74
N GLU A 107 -2.27 -0.34 -23.08
CA GLU A 107 -1.00 -0.84 -23.62
C GLU A 107 -0.31 -1.82 -22.66
N ILE A 108 -0.22 -1.48 -21.37
CA ILE A 108 0.47 -2.34 -20.40
C ILE A 108 -0.36 -3.57 -20.00
N LEU A 109 -1.70 -3.45 -19.98
CA LEU A 109 -2.60 -4.55 -19.59
C LEU A 109 -2.90 -5.50 -20.75
N ALA A 110 -2.66 -5.10 -21.99
CA ALA A 110 -2.84 -5.94 -23.17
C ALA A 110 -2.00 -7.23 -23.10
N GLU A 111 -0.78 -7.15 -22.55
CA GLU A 111 0.09 -8.31 -22.36
C GLU A 111 -0.47 -9.33 -21.36
N GLU A 112 -1.33 -8.88 -20.44
CA GLU A 112 -2.01 -9.69 -19.42
C GLU A 112 -3.44 -10.09 -19.83
N GLY A 113 -3.82 -9.89 -21.10
CA GLY A 113 -5.15 -10.21 -21.59
C GLY A 113 -6.23 -9.19 -21.18
N GLY A 114 -5.83 -7.96 -20.84
CA GLY A 114 -6.74 -6.85 -20.51
C GLY A 114 -7.28 -6.87 -19.09
N ASN A 115 -6.72 -7.68 -18.19
CA ASN A 115 -7.08 -7.71 -16.77
C ASN A 115 -5.86 -7.95 -15.87
N GLY A 116 -5.43 -6.91 -15.16
CA GLY A 116 -4.21 -6.96 -14.34
C GLY A 116 -4.35 -6.36 -12.95
N TYR A 117 -3.20 -6.14 -12.30
CA TYR A 117 -3.12 -5.52 -10.98
C TYR A 117 -2.33 -4.21 -11.01
N VAL A 118 -2.98 -3.10 -10.64
CA VAL A 118 -2.41 -1.75 -10.73
C VAL A 118 -2.27 -1.09 -9.37
N VAL A 119 -1.20 -0.32 -9.17
CA VAL A 119 -0.94 0.44 -7.94
C VAL A 119 -0.63 1.88 -8.32
N PHE A 120 -1.48 2.82 -7.90
CA PHE A 120 -1.29 4.24 -8.14
C PHE A 120 -0.56 4.88 -6.96
N ASP A 121 0.67 5.36 -7.19
CA ASP A 121 1.42 6.18 -6.24
C ASP A 121 1.05 7.64 -6.43
N THR A 122 0.35 8.23 -5.45
CA THR A 122 -0.17 9.60 -5.55
C THR A 122 0.78 10.62 -4.93
N PRO A 123 0.68 11.91 -5.32
CA PRO A 123 1.46 12.95 -4.67
C PRO A 123 1.15 13.09 -3.18
N GLY A 124 2.13 13.59 -2.41
CA GLY A 124 2.02 13.66 -0.95
C GLY A 124 1.09 14.72 -0.38
N GLN A 125 0.64 15.67 -1.18
CA GLN A 125 -0.10 16.85 -0.77
C GLN A 125 -1.48 16.43 -0.30
N ALA A 126 -1.83 16.78 0.94
CA ALA A 126 -3.06 16.32 1.56
C ALA A 126 -4.29 16.85 0.83
N GLU A 127 -4.20 18.05 0.27
CA GLU A 127 -5.27 18.74 -0.43
C GLU A 127 -5.85 17.90 -1.60
N LEU A 128 -5.03 17.08 -2.24
CA LEU A 128 -5.43 16.26 -3.41
C LEU A 128 -6.44 15.17 -3.07
N TRP A 129 -6.36 14.59 -1.87
CA TRP A 129 -7.23 13.50 -1.43
C TRP A 129 -8.14 13.90 -0.26
N THR A 130 -8.15 15.19 0.12
CA THR A 130 -9.06 15.73 1.16
C THR A 130 -10.01 16.81 0.67
N ASN A 131 -9.62 17.60 -0.32
CA ASN A 131 -10.35 18.82 -0.68
C ASN A 131 -10.54 19.01 -2.18
N HIS A 132 -9.59 18.55 -2.98
CA HIS A 132 -9.65 18.69 -4.42
C HIS A 132 -10.37 17.52 -5.08
N ASP A 133 -11.16 17.80 -6.12
CA ASP A 133 -11.97 16.79 -6.78
C ASP A 133 -11.23 16.09 -7.93
N SER A 134 -10.16 16.65 -8.49
CA SER A 134 -9.54 16.07 -9.70
C SER A 134 -9.06 14.64 -9.54
N LEU A 135 -8.40 14.30 -8.42
CA LEU A 135 -7.99 12.91 -8.18
C LEU A 135 -9.22 12.00 -8.03
N LYS A 136 -10.24 12.44 -7.27
CA LYS A 136 -11.51 11.73 -7.13
C LYS A 136 -12.14 11.46 -8.50
N ILE A 137 -12.23 12.48 -9.35
CA ILE A 137 -12.83 12.39 -10.68
C ILE A 137 -12.06 11.41 -11.57
N VAL A 138 -10.72 11.46 -11.59
CA VAL A 138 -9.89 10.49 -12.34
C VAL A 138 -10.21 9.06 -11.90
N ILE A 139 -10.30 8.84 -10.59
CA ILE A 139 -10.56 7.52 -10.01
C ILE A 139 -12.00 7.06 -10.27
N GLU A 140 -12.99 7.95 -10.18
CA GLU A 140 -14.38 7.64 -10.54
C GLU A 140 -14.54 7.25 -12.02
N LYS A 141 -13.78 7.89 -12.91
CA LYS A 141 -13.75 7.51 -14.34
C LYS A 141 -13.20 6.08 -14.50
N LEU A 142 -12.11 5.74 -13.82
CA LEU A 142 -11.57 4.37 -13.82
C LEU A 142 -12.57 3.35 -13.25
N VAL A 143 -13.24 3.68 -12.14
CA VAL A 143 -14.26 2.79 -11.55
C VAL A 143 -15.43 2.55 -12.50
N LYS A 144 -15.86 3.56 -13.27
CA LYS A 144 -16.87 3.40 -14.34
C LYS A 144 -16.41 2.48 -15.49
N MET A 145 -15.10 2.33 -15.64
CA MET A 145 -14.44 1.41 -16.57
C MET A 145 -14.11 0.05 -15.92
N ASP A 146 -14.83 -0.33 -14.85
CA ASP A 146 -14.68 -1.61 -14.15
C ASP A 146 -13.29 -1.82 -13.51
N TYR A 147 -12.56 -0.74 -13.18
CA TYR A 147 -11.40 -0.82 -12.30
C TYR A 147 -11.87 -0.97 -10.85
N ARG A 148 -11.47 -2.06 -10.20
CA ARG A 148 -11.83 -2.39 -8.81
C ARG A 148 -10.70 -1.98 -7.87
N LEU A 149 -10.77 -0.74 -7.41
CA LEU A 149 -9.73 -0.11 -6.61
C LEU A 149 -10.11 0.02 -5.12
N ALA A 150 -9.11 -0.08 -4.26
CA ALA A 150 -9.21 0.28 -2.85
C ALA A 150 -8.13 1.32 -2.50
N ALA A 151 -8.47 2.29 -1.65
CA ALA A 151 -7.51 3.26 -1.14
C ALA A 151 -6.70 2.64 0.01
N VAL A 152 -5.38 2.76 -0.06
CA VAL A 152 -4.45 2.45 1.04
C VAL A 152 -3.88 3.77 1.54
N HIS A 153 -4.37 4.21 2.69
CA HIS A 153 -4.03 5.50 3.26
C HIS A 153 -2.99 5.38 4.37
N LEU A 154 -1.77 5.79 4.06
CA LEU A 154 -0.63 5.66 4.97
C LEU A 154 -0.53 6.86 5.90
N SER A 155 -0.29 6.60 7.18
CA SER A 155 0.02 7.59 8.21
C SER A 155 1.23 7.10 9.01
N ASP A 156 2.16 8.00 9.32
CA ASP A 156 3.37 7.64 10.07
C ASP A 156 3.01 7.25 11.52
N ALA A 157 3.50 6.09 11.99
CA ALA A 157 3.28 5.61 13.36
C ALA A 157 3.77 6.61 14.42
N HIS A 158 4.72 7.50 14.11
CA HIS A 158 5.15 8.56 15.02
C HIS A 158 3.98 9.41 15.53
N TYR A 159 2.90 9.57 14.76
CA TYR A 159 1.78 10.41 15.16
C TYR A 159 0.99 9.86 16.35
N ILE A 160 1.10 8.57 16.68
CA ILE A 160 0.35 7.98 17.80
C ILE A 160 1.00 8.28 19.17
N THR A 161 2.22 8.83 19.16
CA THR A 161 2.96 9.21 20.38
C THR A 161 2.43 10.45 21.08
N ASP A 162 1.59 11.24 20.41
CA ASP A 162 0.99 12.46 20.96
C ASP A 162 -0.51 12.49 20.67
N ALA A 163 -1.31 12.80 21.68
CA ALA A 163 -2.76 12.80 21.56
C ALA A 163 -3.30 13.79 20.51
N SER A 164 -2.69 14.97 20.40
CA SER A 164 -3.12 16.00 19.43
C SER A 164 -2.79 15.57 18.01
N LYS A 165 -1.58 15.02 17.80
CA LYS A 165 -1.16 14.47 16.50
C LYS A 165 -2.07 13.31 16.09
N PHE A 166 -2.36 12.40 17.00
CA PHE A 166 -3.18 11.23 16.70
C PHE A 166 -4.62 11.62 16.32
N ILE A 167 -5.28 12.51 17.08
CA ILE A 167 -6.61 13.01 16.69
C ILE A 167 -6.57 13.68 15.31
N SER A 168 -5.50 14.44 15.01
CA SER A 168 -5.35 15.08 13.70
C SER A 168 -5.28 14.04 12.57
N VAL A 169 -4.52 12.96 12.76
CA VAL A 169 -4.44 11.84 11.81
C VAL A 169 -5.80 11.16 11.63
N VAL A 170 -6.53 10.91 12.72
CA VAL A 170 -7.85 10.26 12.65
C VAL A 170 -8.86 11.12 11.89
N LEU A 171 -8.88 12.44 12.14
CA LEU A 171 -9.74 13.37 11.41
C LEU A 171 -9.35 13.47 9.93
N LEU A 172 -8.05 13.45 9.64
CA LEU A 172 -7.54 13.49 8.28
C LEU A 172 -7.90 12.23 7.50
N ALA A 173 -7.76 11.05 8.12
CA ALA A 173 -8.20 9.78 7.56
C ALA A 173 -9.72 9.77 7.31
N LEU A 174 -10.52 10.22 8.28
CA LEU A 174 -11.97 10.33 8.11
C LEU A 174 -12.33 11.26 6.95
N ARG A 175 -11.63 12.39 6.80
CA ARG A 175 -11.84 13.30 5.67
C ARG A 175 -11.46 12.66 4.34
N ALA A 176 -10.35 11.92 4.29
CA ALA A 176 -9.92 11.20 3.09
C ALA A 176 -10.96 10.15 2.66
N MET A 177 -11.48 9.38 3.62
CA MET A 177 -12.53 8.38 3.39
C MET A 177 -13.80 9.01 2.79
N LEU A 178 -14.22 10.16 3.33
CA LEU A 178 -15.38 10.89 2.83
C LEU A 178 -15.14 11.53 1.46
N GLN A 179 -13.92 11.98 1.16
CA GLN A 179 -13.59 12.60 -0.13
C GLN A 179 -13.50 11.55 -1.24
N MET A 180 -12.79 10.44 -1.00
CA MET A 180 -12.49 9.44 -2.02
C MET A 180 -13.65 8.47 -2.29
N GLU A 181 -14.59 8.32 -1.34
CA GLU A 181 -15.83 7.54 -1.51
C GLU A 181 -15.62 6.10 -2.04
N MET A 182 -14.56 5.44 -1.61
CA MET A 182 -14.21 4.07 -2.03
C MET A 182 -13.78 3.19 -0.84
N PRO A 183 -13.67 1.85 -1.00
CA PRO A 183 -13.12 0.99 0.04
C PRO A 183 -11.76 1.53 0.49
N HIS A 184 -11.60 1.74 1.80
CA HIS A 184 -10.48 2.49 2.33
C HIS A 184 -9.82 1.74 3.49
N LEU A 185 -8.51 1.54 3.39
CA LEU A 185 -7.67 0.92 4.40
C LEU A 185 -6.75 1.98 4.98
N ASN A 186 -6.96 2.38 6.24
CA ASN A 186 -5.98 3.23 6.92
C ASN A 186 -4.87 2.37 7.48
N VAL A 187 -3.63 2.83 7.33
CA VAL A 187 -2.44 2.07 7.68
C VAL A 187 -1.45 2.96 8.44
N LEU A 188 -1.04 2.53 9.62
CA LEU A 188 0.07 3.09 10.36
C LEU A 188 1.37 2.50 9.83
N SER A 189 2.12 3.27 9.06
CA SER A 189 3.41 2.88 8.48
C SER A 189 4.56 3.08 9.46
N LYS A 190 5.70 2.45 9.17
CA LYS A 190 6.95 2.54 9.96
C LYS A 190 6.77 2.05 11.39
N ILE A 191 5.94 1.02 11.57
CA ILE A 191 5.68 0.49 12.92
C ILE A 191 6.97 -0.08 13.55
N ASP A 192 7.92 -0.50 12.72
CA ASP A 192 9.26 -0.94 13.12
C ASP A 192 10.07 0.14 13.86
N LEU A 193 9.76 1.42 13.65
CA LEU A 193 10.43 2.54 14.29
C LEU A 193 9.76 2.96 15.61
N ILE A 194 8.62 2.37 15.98
CA ILE A 194 7.80 2.90 17.07
C ILE A 194 8.53 2.91 18.42
N SER A 195 9.34 1.89 18.72
CA SER A 195 10.15 1.81 19.94
C SER A 195 11.21 2.91 20.03
N THR A 196 11.59 3.53 18.91
CA THR A 196 12.52 4.66 18.88
C THR A 196 11.86 5.99 19.26
N TYR A 197 10.52 6.07 19.23
CA TYR A 197 9.79 7.31 19.49
C TYR A 197 9.40 7.51 20.96
N GLY A 198 9.55 6.47 21.79
CA GLY A 198 9.23 6.48 23.22
C GLY A 198 8.14 5.47 23.60
N GLU A 199 7.86 5.38 24.90
CA GLU A 199 6.80 4.50 25.39
C GLU A 199 5.41 5.08 25.06
N LEU A 200 4.54 4.22 24.54
CA LEU A 200 3.15 4.57 24.34
C LEU A 200 2.40 4.48 25.68
N PRO A 201 1.46 5.41 25.95
CA PRO A 201 0.59 5.29 27.12
C PRO A 201 -0.30 4.04 27.14
N PHE A 202 -0.57 3.45 25.97
CA PHE A 202 -1.39 2.26 25.80
C PHE A 202 -0.84 1.33 24.73
N ASP A 203 -1.39 0.12 24.73
CA ASP A 203 -1.17 -0.88 23.71
C ASP A 203 -1.59 -0.39 22.32
N LEU A 204 -0.96 -0.96 21.29
CA LEU A 204 -1.17 -0.60 19.90
C LEU A 204 -2.62 -0.86 19.43
N SER A 205 -3.33 -1.79 20.09
CA SER A 205 -4.76 -2.06 19.86
C SER A 205 -5.62 -0.81 20.08
N TYR A 206 -5.30 -0.01 21.09
CA TYR A 206 -6.01 1.24 21.38
C TYR A 206 -5.99 2.20 20.18
N TYR A 207 -4.82 2.36 19.56
CA TYR A 207 -4.62 3.27 18.43
C TYR A 207 -5.10 2.72 17.10
N THR A 208 -5.17 1.39 16.96
CA THR A 208 -5.61 0.73 15.73
C THR A 208 -7.12 0.56 15.68
N GLU A 209 -7.78 0.33 16.81
CA GLU A 209 -9.24 0.15 16.89
C GLU A 209 -10.00 1.48 16.94
N VAL A 210 -9.42 2.54 17.54
CA VAL A 210 -9.98 3.90 17.59
C VAL A 210 -11.42 3.96 18.16
N GLN A 211 -11.75 3.11 19.15
CA GLN A 211 -13.11 3.00 19.69
C GLN A 211 -13.39 3.87 20.92
N ASP A 212 -12.40 4.09 21.79
CA ASP A 212 -12.54 4.94 22.99
C ASP A 212 -11.41 5.95 23.02
N LEU A 213 -11.71 7.21 22.70
CA LEU A 213 -10.75 8.30 22.71
C LEU A 213 -10.87 9.18 23.97
N SER A 214 -11.64 8.74 24.97
CA SER A 214 -11.86 9.46 26.23
C SER A 214 -10.55 9.78 26.95
N TYR A 215 -9.56 8.88 26.86
CA TYR A 215 -8.24 9.12 27.42
C TYR A 215 -7.48 10.24 26.69
N LEU A 216 -7.57 10.29 25.36
CA LEU A 216 -6.96 11.38 24.59
C LEU A 216 -7.57 12.71 25.00
N LEU A 217 -8.90 12.74 25.22
CA LEU A 217 -9.58 13.93 25.73
C LEU A 217 -9.03 14.37 27.09
N GLY A 218 -8.79 13.41 28.01
CA GLY A 218 -8.18 13.68 29.30
C GLY A 218 -6.78 14.30 29.18
N ASN A 219 -5.94 13.75 28.29
CA ASN A 219 -4.60 14.30 28.04
C ASN A 219 -4.65 15.70 27.41
N LEU A 220 -5.53 15.92 26.44
CA LEU A 220 -5.71 17.23 25.80
C LEU A 220 -6.23 18.29 26.78
N ASP A 221 -7.09 17.90 27.72
CA ASP A 221 -7.57 18.82 28.76
C ASP A 221 -6.49 19.13 29.81
N SER A 222 -5.48 18.27 29.95
CA SER A 222 -4.37 18.44 30.89
C SER A 222 -3.22 19.30 30.34
N ASP A 223 -3.02 19.34 29.02
CA ASP A 223 -2.00 20.21 28.40
C ASP A 223 -2.49 21.68 28.39
N PRO A 224 -1.74 22.62 29.01
CA PRO A 224 -2.10 24.05 29.05
C PRO A 224 -2.39 24.68 27.68
N ARG A 225 -1.81 24.16 26.60
CA ARG A 225 -1.99 24.66 25.23
C ARG A 225 -3.36 24.32 24.65
N THR A 226 -3.89 23.15 25.00
CA THR A 226 -5.13 22.58 24.46
C THR A 226 -6.31 22.66 25.43
N ALA A 227 -6.05 22.84 26.74
CA ALA A 227 -7.08 22.91 27.78
C ALA A 227 -8.17 23.98 27.53
N LYS A 228 -7.79 25.12 26.91
CA LYS A 228 -8.75 26.18 26.54
C LYS A 228 -9.77 25.74 25.47
N TYR A 229 -9.49 24.66 24.74
CA TYR A 229 -10.34 24.13 23.66
C TYR A 229 -11.16 22.90 24.08
N ARG A 230 -11.32 22.65 25.38
CA ARG A 230 -12.05 21.48 25.92
C ARG A 230 -13.35 21.12 25.20
N LYS A 231 -14.21 22.10 24.94
CA LYS A 231 -15.50 21.88 24.24
C LYS A 231 -15.29 21.39 22.80
N LEU A 232 -14.29 21.94 22.10
CA LEU A 232 -13.93 21.53 20.75
C LEU A 232 -13.32 20.13 20.75
N ASN A 233 -12.35 19.86 21.64
CA ASN A 233 -11.73 18.54 21.76
C ASN A 233 -12.78 17.45 22.01
N LYS A 234 -13.75 17.73 22.91
CA LYS A 234 -14.85 16.81 23.18
C LYS A 234 -15.71 16.56 21.94
N ALA A 235 -16.08 17.60 21.22
CA ALA A 235 -16.88 17.48 19.99
C ALA A 235 -16.13 16.69 18.89
N LEU A 236 -14.81 16.87 18.77
CA LEU A 236 -13.99 16.11 17.82
C LEU A 236 -13.91 14.62 18.19
N VAL A 237 -13.73 14.31 19.46
CA VAL A 237 -13.71 12.92 19.96
C VAL A 237 -15.07 12.26 19.73
N GLU A 238 -16.17 12.92 20.14
CA GLU A 238 -17.53 12.42 19.93
C GLU A 238 -17.85 12.19 18.45
N LEU A 239 -17.32 13.04 17.55
CA LEU A 239 -17.49 12.86 16.11
C LEU A 239 -16.82 11.57 15.64
N VAL A 240 -15.56 11.35 16.03
CA VAL A 240 -14.80 10.17 15.63
C VAL A 240 -15.46 8.89 16.16
N GLU A 241 -15.78 8.87 17.46
CA GLU A 241 -16.44 7.73 18.11
C GLU A 241 -17.82 7.47 17.52
N GLY A 242 -18.59 8.53 17.24
CA GLY A 242 -19.95 8.42 16.71
C GLY A 242 -20.02 7.77 15.32
N PHE A 243 -19.00 7.99 14.47
CA PHE A 243 -18.92 7.30 13.18
C PHE A 243 -18.37 5.89 13.31
N SER A 244 -17.40 5.65 14.21
CA SER A 244 -16.74 4.33 14.39
C SER A 244 -16.26 3.72 13.04
N LEU A 245 -15.91 4.57 12.07
CA LEU A 245 -15.50 4.17 10.72
C LEU A 245 -13.98 4.03 10.58
N VAL A 246 -13.22 4.71 11.43
CA VAL A 246 -11.77 4.76 11.32
C VAL A 246 -11.18 3.62 12.14
N GLY A 247 -10.47 2.73 11.48
CA GLY A 247 -9.55 1.79 12.09
C GLY A 247 -8.26 1.76 11.27
N PHE A 248 -7.15 1.37 11.91
CA PHE A 248 -5.85 1.28 11.27
C PHE A 248 -5.33 -0.15 11.27
N GLN A 249 -4.63 -0.51 10.21
CA GLN A 249 -3.70 -1.65 10.18
C GLN A 249 -2.28 -1.17 10.38
N THR A 250 -1.37 -2.07 10.76
CA THR A 250 0.04 -1.74 11.00
C THR A 250 0.91 -2.23 9.86
N LEU A 251 1.88 -1.40 9.46
CA LEU A 251 2.79 -1.70 8.37
C LEU A 251 4.26 -1.47 8.74
N ALA A 252 5.04 -2.55 8.65
CA ALA A 252 6.49 -2.52 8.45
C ALA A 252 6.78 -3.06 7.05
N VAL A 253 7.32 -2.21 6.16
CA VAL A 253 7.46 -2.56 4.72
C VAL A 253 8.44 -3.72 4.50
N GLU A 254 9.47 -3.82 5.34
CA GLU A 254 10.46 -4.90 5.26
C GLU A 254 9.94 -6.22 5.86
N ASP A 255 8.84 -6.18 6.62
CA ASP A 255 8.23 -7.37 7.20
C ASP A 255 7.23 -8.02 6.23
N LYS A 256 7.50 -9.29 5.90
CA LYS A 256 6.70 -10.07 4.96
C LYS A 256 5.30 -10.34 5.50
N GLU A 257 5.15 -10.58 6.80
CA GLU A 257 3.84 -10.87 7.39
C GLU A 257 2.95 -9.62 7.36
N SER A 258 3.53 -8.47 7.72
CA SER A 258 2.87 -7.17 7.62
C SER A 258 2.42 -6.85 6.19
N MET A 259 3.31 -6.98 5.20
CA MET A 259 2.96 -6.79 3.79
C MET A 259 1.87 -7.74 3.31
N LEU A 260 1.96 -9.03 3.67
CA LEU A 260 0.96 -10.04 3.32
C LEU A 260 -0.41 -9.71 3.91
N ASN A 261 -0.47 -9.22 5.15
CA ASN A 261 -1.72 -8.83 5.79
C ASN A 261 -2.39 -7.68 5.01
N ILE A 262 -1.64 -6.64 4.65
CA ILE A 262 -2.15 -5.52 3.85
C ILE A 262 -2.68 -6.01 2.50
N VAL A 263 -1.90 -6.82 1.77
CA VAL A 263 -2.31 -7.37 0.46
C VAL A 263 -3.61 -8.17 0.58
N ARG A 264 -3.75 -9.03 1.59
CA ARG A 264 -4.97 -9.83 1.80
C ARG A 264 -6.19 -8.97 2.08
N LEU A 265 -6.04 -7.94 2.92
CA LEU A 265 -7.14 -7.04 3.24
C LEU A 265 -7.58 -6.27 1.99
N VAL A 266 -6.61 -5.74 1.23
CA VAL A 266 -6.88 -5.08 -0.05
C VAL A 266 -7.57 -6.01 -1.03
N ASP A 267 -7.07 -7.24 -1.21
CA ASP A 267 -7.67 -8.22 -2.11
C ASP A 267 -9.10 -8.55 -1.70
N LYS A 268 -9.37 -8.65 -0.40
CA LYS A 268 -10.73 -8.84 0.12
C LYS A 268 -11.63 -7.63 -0.17
N MET A 269 -11.11 -6.41 -0.07
CA MET A 269 -11.84 -5.17 -0.36
C MET A 269 -12.15 -5.01 -1.85
N THR A 270 -11.17 -5.28 -2.72
CA THR A 270 -11.32 -5.18 -4.17
C THR A 270 -12.01 -6.42 -4.76
N GLY A 271 -12.06 -7.53 -4.03
CA GLY A 271 -12.57 -8.82 -4.50
C GLY A 271 -11.61 -9.54 -5.46
N TYR A 272 -10.31 -9.24 -5.39
CA TYR A 272 -9.29 -9.86 -6.22
C TYR A 272 -8.94 -11.27 -5.72
N ILE A 273 -8.88 -12.23 -6.64
CA ILE A 273 -8.45 -13.61 -6.37
C ILE A 273 -7.34 -13.94 -7.35
N PHE A 274 -6.12 -14.03 -6.86
CA PHE A 274 -4.98 -14.44 -7.66
C PHE A 274 -4.87 -15.97 -7.72
N ILE A 275 -4.81 -16.52 -8.93
CA ILE A 275 -4.56 -17.94 -9.18
C ILE A 275 -3.21 -18.04 -9.90
N PRO A 276 -2.16 -18.59 -9.28
CA PRO A 276 -0.87 -18.75 -9.93
C PRO A 276 -0.99 -19.65 -11.17
N SER A 277 -0.51 -19.17 -12.32
CA SER A 277 -0.63 -19.84 -13.62
C SER A 277 0.20 -21.14 -13.78
N GLY A 278 0.85 -21.62 -12.73
CA GLY A 278 1.86 -22.69 -12.78
C GLY A 278 1.38 -24.12 -12.48
N ASP A 279 0.20 -24.33 -11.87
CA ASP A 279 -0.23 -25.65 -11.37
C ASP A 279 -1.54 -26.15 -11.98
N LEU A 280 -1.66 -26.08 -13.32
CA LEU A 280 -2.80 -26.67 -14.05
C LEU A 280 -2.69 -28.19 -14.23
N GLU A 281 -1.54 -28.80 -13.94
CA GLU A 281 -1.40 -30.26 -13.91
C GLU A 281 -1.52 -30.81 -12.49
N GLY A 282 -2.78 -30.93 -12.05
CA GLY A 282 -3.17 -31.89 -11.03
C GLY A 282 -2.94 -31.45 -9.58
N THR A 283 -3.91 -30.77 -8.99
CA THR A 283 -4.47 -31.11 -7.66
C THR A 283 -5.58 -30.13 -7.28
N ASN A 284 -6.74 -30.64 -6.90
CA ASN A 284 -7.85 -29.87 -6.31
C ASN A 284 -7.45 -29.11 -5.02
N THR A 285 -6.25 -29.33 -4.47
CA THR A 285 -5.79 -28.72 -3.22
C THR A 285 -5.17 -27.32 -3.40
N ILE A 286 -4.45 -27.06 -4.50
CA ILE A 286 -3.76 -25.78 -4.72
C ILE A 286 -4.73 -24.68 -5.16
N ASN A 287 -5.70 -25.02 -6.03
CA ASN A 287 -6.83 -24.14 -6.35
C ASN A 287 -7.65 -23.81 -5.09
N THR A 288 -7.84 -24.79 -4.20
CA THR A 288 -8.46 -24.55 -2.89
C THR A 288 -7.57 -23.65 -2.03
N GLN A 289 -6.25 -23.78 -2.05
CA GLN A 289 -5.34 -22.97 -1.23
C GLN A 289 -5.22 -21.52 -1.71
N ALA A 290 -5.37 -21.24 -3.02
CA ALA A 290 -5.47 -19.89 -3.58
C ALA A 290 -6.84 -19.26 -3.29
N LEU A 291 -7.94 -20.00 -3.52
CA LEU A 291 -9.30 -19.58 -3.13
C LEU A 291 -9.45 -19.35 -1.62
N PHE A 292 -8.76 -20.14 -0.81
CA PHE A 292 -8.75 -20.02 0.65
C PHE A 292 -7.58 -19.17 1.16
N GLY A 293 -6.63 -18.72 0.33
CA GLY A 293 -5.52 -17.85 0.75
C GLY A 293 -6.01 -16.46 1.15
N SER A 294 -7.03 -15.98 0.43
CA SER A 294 -7.79 -14.76 0.77
C SER A 294 -8.76 -14.98 1.95
N ALA A 295 -9.01 -16.23 2.37
CA ALA A 295 -9.97 -16.60 3.42
C ALA A 295 -9.35 -17.26 4.68
N MET A 296 -8.08 -17.66 4.66
CA MET A 296 -7.38 -18.31 5.78
C MET A 296 -6.64 -17.27 6.61
N SER A 297 -6.71 -17.42 7.95
CA SER A 297 -5.89 -16.62 8.85
C SER A 297 -4.40 -16.83 8.58
N SER A 298 -3.59 -15.80 8.82
CA SER A 298 -2.11 -15.83 8.75
C SER A 298 -1.51 -17.08 9.40
N ALA A 299 -2.09 -17.50 10.53
CA ALA A 299 -1.78 -18.72 11.27
C ALA A 299 -1.60 -19.98 10.41
N LYS A 300 -2.39 -20.15 9.34
CA LYS A 300 -2.32 -21.35 8.50
C LYS A 300 -1.31 -21.26 7.35
N LEU A 301 -0.88 -20.07 6.94
CA LEU A 301 0.05 -19.92 5.82
C LEU A 301 1.50 -19.79 6.26
N THR A 302 1.77 -19.11 7.39
CA THR A 302 3.12 -18.93 7.92
C THR A 302 3.42 -19.85 9.11
N GLY A 303 2.43 -20.61 9.58
CA GLY A 303 2.56 -21.44 10.79
C GLY A 303 2.56 -20.64 12.10
N ARG A 304 2.39 -19.32 12.03
CA ARG A 304 2.26 -18.39 13.17
C ARG A 304 1.02 -17.52 12.98
N ALA A 305 0.25 -17.32 14.05
CA ALA A 305 -0.72 -16.22 14.05
C ALA A 305 0.12 -14.95 13.89
N GLY A 306 0.13 -14.38 12.69
CA GLY A 306 0.93 -13.21 12.33
C GLY A 306 0.00 -12.11 11.84
N GLY A 307 0.15 -10.89 12.35
CA GLY A 307 -0.71 -9.78 11.97
C GLY A 307 -1.92 -9.54 12.89
N ASP A 308 -2.02 -10.22 14.05
CA ASP A 308 -2.72 -9.61 15.18
C ASP A 308 -1.86 -8.43 15.67
N VAL A 309 -2.51 -7.31 16.00
CA VAL A 309 -1.82 -6.11 16.52
C VAL A 309 -1.01 -6.44 17.78
N ARG A 310 -1.42 -7.45 18.54
CA ARG A 310 -0.68 -7.96 19.70
C ARG A 310 0.67 -8.59 19.32
N ASP A 311 0.70 -9.38 18.23
CA ASP A 311 1.95 -9.98 17.74
C ASP A 311 2.90 -8.87 17.25
N VAL A 312 2.35 -7.85 16.60
CA VAL A 312 3.09 -6.66 16.13
C VAL A 312 3.68 -5.89 17.31
N GLN A 313 2.90 -5.69 18.38
CA GLN A 313 3.39 -5.06 19.60
C GLN A 313 4.51 -5.89 20.25
N GLU A 314 4.35 -7.21 20.36
CA GLU A 314 5.39 -8.09 20.91
C GLU A 314 6.68 -8.02 20.08
N ARG A 315 6.57 -8.05 18.76
CA ARG A 315 7.71 -8.02 17.81
C ARG A 315 8.45 -6.69 17.78
N TRP A 316 7.73 -5.56 17.79
CA TRP A 316 8.31 -4.24 17.49
C TRP A 316 8.45 -3.32 18.71
N MET A 317 7.72 -3.60 19.80
CA MET A 317 7.77 -2.82 21.04
C MET A 317 8.39 -3.63 22.18
N ASP A 318 7.74 -4.72 22.60
CA ASP A 318 8.05 -5.34 23.89
C ASP A 318 9.36 -6.14 23.87
N ASN A 319 9.64 -6.86 22.79
CA ASN A 319 10.78 -7.80 22.68
C ASN A 319 11.64 -7.59 21.43
N LYS A 320 11.73 -6.37 20.90
CA LYS A 320 12.38 -6.09 19.60
C LYS A 320 13.79 -6.67 19.47
N GLU A 321 14.65 -6.46 20.47
CA GLU A 321 16.05 -6.93 20.41
C GLU A 321 16.15 -8.46 20.34
N ALA A 322 15.35 -9.18 21.14
CA ALA A 322 15.33 -10.64 21.16
C ALA A 322 14.81 -11.22 19.83
N TRP A 323 13.79 -10.59 19.24
CA TRP A 323 13.27 -10.97 17.94
C TRP A 323 14.27 -10.72 16.80
N ASP A 324 14.93 -9.55 16.81
CA ASP A 324 15.95 -9.20 15.81
C ASP A 324 17.16 -10.16 15.89
N GLU A 325 17.55 -10.61 17.09
CA GLU A 325 18.59 -11.64 17.28
C GLU A 325 18.15 -13.00 16.75
N TRP A 326 16.92 -13.41 17.08
CA TRP A 326 16.36 -14.69 16.64
C TRP A 326 16.23 -14.76 15.10
N GLU A 327 15.76 -13.71 14.43
CA GLU A 327 15.69 -13.65 12.96
C GLU A 327 17.07 -13.73 12.31
N LYS A 328 18.08 -13.07 12.89
CA LYS A 328 19.47 -13.16 12.40
C LYS A 328 20.02 -14.59 12.51
N GLU A 329 19.72 -15.30 13.59
CA GLU A 329 20.11 -16.70 13.75
C GLU A 329 19.39 -17.61 12.76
N GLU A 330 18.11 -17.35 12.50
CA GLU A 330 17.32 -18.11 11.56
C GLU A 330 17.79 -17.90 10.12
N TRP A 331 18.08 -16.67 9.71
CA TRP A 331 18.69 -16.39 8.40
C TRP A 331 20.05 -17.05 8.23
N LYS A 332 20.89 -17.07 9.27
CA LYS A 332 22.16 -17.80 9.23
C LYS A 332 21.92 -19.30 9.01
N ARG A 333 20.97 -19.89 9.75
CA ARG A 333 20.61 -21.30 9.63
C ARG A 333 20.06 -21.63 8.23
N GLU A 334 19.17 -20.80 7.69
CA GLU A 334 18.65 -20.97 6.33
C GLU A 334 19.74 -20.82 5.27
N ALA A 335 20.63 -19.84 5.42
CA ALA A 335 21.76 -19.64 4.51
C ALA A 335 22.73 -20.83 4.54
N GLU A 336 23.01 -21.39 5.72
CA GLU A 336 23.82 -22.60 5.88
C GLU A 336 23.16 -23.81 5.22
N ILE A 337 21.85 -24.00 5.39
CA ILE A 337 21.09 -25.08 4.74
C ILE A 337 21.11 -24.91 3.21
N ARG A 338 20.88 -23.69 2.69
CA ARG A 338 20.95 -23.41 1.25
C ARG A 338 22.35 -23.65 0.69
N ALA A 339 23.39 -23.25 1.42
CA ALA A 339 24.78 -23.52 1.04
C ALA A 339 25.06 -25.02 0.98
N GLN A 340 24.61 -25.79 1.97
CA GLN A 340 24.75 -27.25 2.00
C GLN A 340 24.02 -27.92 0.83
N LEU A 341 22.78 -27.51 0.54
CA LEU A 341 22.01 -28.00 -0.62
C LEU A 341 22.69 -27.65 -1.96
N SER A 342 23.31 -26.48 -2.07
CA SER A 342 24.06 -26.08 -3.27
C SER A 342 25.40 -26.84 -3.43
N SER A 343 26.03 -27.22 -2.32
CA SER A 343 27.27 -28.02 -2.30
C SER A 343 27.04 -29.51 -2.50
N GLY A 344 25.78 -29.95 -2.47
CA GLY A 344 25.36 -31.34 -2.63
C GLY A 344 25.10 -31.77 -4.08
N ILE A 345 25.31 -30.90 -5.08
CA ILE A 345 25.25 -31.27 -6.50
C ILE A 345 26.65 -31.74 -6.92
N PRO A 346 26.89 -33.04 -7.15
CA PRO A 346 28.19 -33.51 -7.60
C PRO A 346 28.41 -33.10 -9.06
N GLU A 347 29.45 -32.29 -9.32
CA GLU A 347 30.09 -32.22 -10.64
C GLU A 347 30.64 -33.62 -10.96
N GLY A 348 29.88 -34.45 -11.69
CA GLY A 348 30.29 -35.84 -11.87
C GLY A 348 29.35 -36.76 -12.63
N MET A 349 28.83 -36.33 -13.79
CA MET A 349 28.44 -37.28 -14.85
C MET A 349 29.02 -36.83 -16.20
N ASN A 350 30.34 -36.70 -16.26
CA ASN A 350 31.08 -36.86 -17.51
C ASN A 350 31.34 -38.36 -17.69
N GLY A 351 30.32 -39.08 -18.16
CA GLY A 351 30.44 -40.44 -18.66
C GLY A 351 30.90 -40.36 -20.12
N GLY A 352 32.18 -40.60 -20.36
CA GLY A 352 32.70 -40.77 -21.72
C GLY A 352 32.20 -42.08 -22.32
N GLU A 353 31.62 -42.01 -23.51
CA GLU A 353 31.73 -43.07 -24.51
C GLU A 353 32.34 -42.47 -25.77
N SER A 354 33.64 -42.75 -25.94
CA SER A 354 34.31 -42.70 -27.22
C SER A 354 33.79 -43.84 -28.08
N ALA A 355 33.08 -43.52 -29.16
CA ALA A 355 32.93 -44.39 -30.31
C ALA A 355 33.37 -43.62 -31.57
N GLU A 356 34.53 -44.01 -32.09
CA GLU A 356 35.02 -43.66 -33.41
C GLU A 356 34.05 -44.09 -34.52
N GLY A 357 34.01 -43.34 -35.61
CA GLY A 357 33.92 -43.96 -36.94
C GLY A 357 32.84 -43.47 -37.89
N THR A 358 33.32 -42.77 -38.95
CA THR A 358 32.74 -42.64 -40.31
C THR A 358 31.50 -41.75 -40.44
N GLY A 359 31.38 -40.81 -41.37
CA GLY A 359 32.06 -40.59 -42.63
C GLY A 359 31.00 -40.31 -43.69
N ILE A 360 31.12 -39.14 -44.33
CA ILE A 360 30.28 -38.52 -45.39
C ILE A 360 29.17 -37.60 -44.87
#